data_AF-A0AAW6VFI0-F1
#
_entry.id   AF-A0AAW6VFI0-F1
#
_cell.length_a   1.000
_cell.length_b   1.000
_cell.length_c   1.000
_cell.angle_alpha   90.00
_cell.angle_beta   90.00
_cell.angle_gamma   90.00
#
_symmetry.space_group_name_H-M   'P 1'
#
loop_
_entity.id
_entity.type
_entity.pdbx_description
1 polymer ?
#
loop_
_entity_poly.entity_id
_entity_poly.type
_entity_poly.pdbx_seq_one_letter_code
_entity_poly.pdbx_strand_id
1 'polypeptide(L)'
;MNKINKKDLILGLFYIFLIIILFWYIFSSIFNFLRDIKPETLLTVFASMFTIFISLFGIIYTQKQIKLREIDEAHRNKKIEVYNKFITISTNMLAGENPQIPGIKPYTDEELVENIFRFKQDLLLWGSPKVIQAILLFERNSKNKEFVLESVNNIYKAMREDIGLNNSELKDFELIKIFLSDPEEIDSLIKT
;
A
#
# COMPACT_ATOMS: atom_id res chain seq x y z
N MET A 1 -21.85 18.55 1.83
CA MET A 1 -21.93 18.44 0.36
C MET A 1 -22.06 19.85 -0.20
N ASN A 2 -20.97 20.46 -0.66
CA ASN A 2 -21.00 21.83 -1.22
C ASN A 2 -21.83 21.82 -2.51
N LYS A 3 -22.87 22.64 -2.59
CA LYS A 3 -23.61 22.88 -3.84
C LYS A 3 -22.67 23.56 -4.82
N ILE A 4 -22.19 22.82 -5.81
CA ILE A 4 -21.38 23.36 -6.90
C ILE A 4 -22.18 24.48 -7.56
N ASN A 5 -21.61 25.69 -7.58
CA ASN A 5 -22.26 26.85 -8.15
C ASN A 5 -22.36 26.68 -9.67
N LYS A 6 -23.53 26.93 -10.27
CA LYS A 6 -23.74 26.79 -11.72
C LYS A 6 -22.73 27.59 -12.54
N LYS A 7 -22.25 28.72 -12.02
CA LYS A 7 -21.22 29.55 -12.65
C LYS A 7 -19.87 28.84 -12.76
N ASP A 8 -19.44 28.13 -11.71
CA ASP A 8 -18.16 27.41 -11.70
C ASP A 8 -18.18 26.21 -12.65
N LEU A 9 -19.36 25.57 -12.80
CA LEU A 9 -19.56 24.48 -13.74
C LEU A 9 -19.48 24.96 -15.20
N ILE A 10 -20.10 26.11 -15.51
CA ILE A 10 -20.02 26.73 -16.85
C ILE A 10 -18.58 27.15 -17.16
N LEU A 11 -17.88 27.73 -16.19
CA LEU A 11 -16.47 28.13 -16.34
C LEU A 11 -15.58 26.91 -16.62
N GLY A 12 -15.79 25.82 -15.88
CA GLY A 12 -15.06 24.55 -16.09
C GLY A 12 -15.30 23.96 -17.49
N LEU A 13 -16.56 23.93 -17.95
CA LEU A 13 -16.89 23.49 -19.30
C LEU A 13 -16.25 24.36 -20.38
N PHE A 14 -16.19 25.68 -20.16
CA PHE A 14 -15.53 26.61 -21.08
C PHE A 14 -14.02 26.32 -21.20
N TYR A 15 -13.33 26.07 -20.08
CA TYR A 15 -11.91 25.69 -20.12
C TYR A 15 -11.67 24.35 -20.83
N ILE A 16 -12.52 23.36 -20.57
CA ILE A 16 -12.44 22.06 -21.26
C ILE A 16 -12.62 22.25 -22.77
N PHE A 17 -13.61 23.05 -23.17
CA PHE A 17 -13.87 23.36 -24.58
C PHE A 17 -12.69 24.08 -25.24
N LEU A 18 -12.07 25.04 -24.56
CA LEU A 18 -10.86 25.73 -25.03
C LEU A 18 -9.69 24.75 -25.25
N ILE A 19 -9.48 23.83 -24.31
CA ILE A 19 -8.43 22.80 -24.41
C ILE A 19 -8.67 21.89 -25.62
N ILE A 20 -9.92 21.48 -25.86
CA ILE A 20 -10.27 20.63 -27.01
C ILE A 20 -9.97 21.35 -28.34
N ILE A 21 -10.33 22.64 -28.44
CA ILE A 21 -10.04 23.45 -29.64
C ILE A 21 -8.53 23.57 -29.86
N LEU A 22 -7.78 23.90 -28.80
CA LEU A 22 -6.31 23.99 -28.87
C LEU A 22 -5.69 22.67 -29.31
N PHE A 23 -6.14 21.56 -28.73
CA PHE A 23 -5.67 20.23 -29.09
C PHE A 23 -5.97 19.89 -30.55
N TRP A 24 -7.18 20.18 -31.01
CA TRP A 24 -7.57 19.99 -32.42
C TRP A 24 -6.71 20.83 -33.36
N TYR A 25 -6.45 22.09 -33.02
CA TYR A 25 -5.63 22.98 -33.84
C TYR A 25 -4.19 22.44 -33.97
N ILE A 26 -3.58 22.06 -32.85
CA ILE A 26 -2.24 21.47 -32.82
C ILE A 26 -2.21 20.17 -33.65
N PHE A 27 -3.19 19.29 -33.46
CA PHE A 27 -3.26 18.02 -34.17
C PHE A 27 -3.42 18.22 -35.69
N SER A 28 -4.32 19.11 -36.11
CA SER A 28 -4.53 19.44 -37.52
C SER A 28 -3.28 20.04 -38.17
N SER A 29 -2.56 20.90 -37.45
CA SER A 29 -1.31 21.51 -37.95
C SER A 29 -0.22 20.47 -38.15
N ILE A 30 -0.08 19.52 -37.21
CA ILE A 30 0.87 18.41 -37.33
C ILE A 30 0.49 17.51 -38.52
N PHE A 31 -0.79 17.17 -38.66
CA PHE A 31 -1.25 16.30 -39.75
C PHE A 31 -1.04 16.94 -41.13
N ASN A 32 -1.36 18.23 -41.27
CA ASN A 32 -1.13 18.96 -42.51
C ASN A 32 0.37 19.05 -42.84
N PHE A 33 1.21 19.36 -41.85
CA PHE A 33 2.67 19.37 -42.01
C PHE A 33 3.22 18.02 -42.48
N LEU A 34 2.74 16.92 -41.89
CA LEU A 34 3.15 15.57 -42.29
C LEU A 34 2.71 15.21 -43.72
N ARG A 35 1.56 15.71 -44.18
CA ARG A 35 1.05 15.45 -45.53
C ARG A 35 1.87 16.15 -46.62
N ASP A 36 2.45 17.32 -46.31
CA ASP A 36 3.17 18.15 -47.26
C ASP A 36 4.68 17.79 -47.34
N ILE A 37 5.14 16.85 -46.51
CA ILE A 37 6.53 16.36 -46.49
C ILE A 37 6.79 15.34 -47.61
N LYS A 38 7.95 15.46 -48.27
CA LYS A 38 8.41 14.49 -49.26
C LYS A 38 8.63 13.10 -48.63
N PRO A 39 8.35 12.00 -49.34
CA PRO A 39 8.49 10.64 -48.80
C PRO A 39 9.87 10.31 -48.23
N GLU A 40 10.94 10.91 -48.79
CA GLU A 40 12.34 10.67 -48.41
C GLU A 40 12.69 11.24 -47.03
N THR A 41 12.10 12.37 -46.62
CA THR A 41 12.39 13.01 -45.32
C THR A 41 11.37 12.64 -44.24
N LEU A 42 10.26 12.01 -44.63
CA LEU A 42 9.21 11.55 -43.73
C LEU A 42 9.75 10.60 -42.66
N LEU A 43 10.66 9.68 -43.04
CA LEU A 43 11.29 8.74 -42.11
C LEU A 43 12.10 9.46 -41.01
N THR A 44 12.88 10.48 -41.38
CA THR A 44 13.69 11.27 -40.44
C THR A 44 12.82 12.08 -39.49
N VAL A 45 11.74 12.70 -40.00
CA VAL A 45 10.78 13.45 -39.18
C VAL A 45 10.06 12.52 -38.21
N PHE A 46 9.58 11.36 -38.68
CA PHE A 46 8.96 10.35 -37.82
C PHE A 46 9.90 9.85 -36.73
N ALA A 47 11.15 9.53 -37.08
CA ALA A 47 12.14 9.07 -36.11
C ALA A 47 12.41 10.13 -35.03
N SER A 48 12.49 11.40 -35.42
CA SER A 48 12.69 12.52 -34.50
C SER A 48 11.49 12.69 -33.56
N MET A 49 10.26 12.66 -34.10
CA MET A 49 9.02 12.74 -33.30
C MET A 49 8.90 11.56 -32.33
N PHE A 50 9.20 10.35 -32.81
CA PHE A 50 9.17 9.15 -31.98
C PHE A 50 10.18 9.22 -30.84
N THR A 51 11.39 9.71 -31.12
CA THR A 51 12.44 9.91 -30.09
C THR A 51 11.99 10.90 -29.02
N ILE A 52 11.42 12.05 -29.43
CA ILE A 52 10.87 13.04 -28.50
C ILE A 52 9.75 12.42 -27.66
N PHE A 53 8.85 11.65 -28.29
CA PHE A 53 7.73 11.01 -27.60
C PHE A 53 8.19 9.99 -26.56
N ILE A 54 9.10 9.08 -26.92
CA ILE A 54 9.65 8.09 -25.99
C ILE A 54 10.42 8.76 -24.85
N SER A 55 11.17 9.83 -25.15
CA SER A 55 11.88 10.61 -24.13
C SER A 55 10.92 11.22 -23.11
N LEU A 56 9.88 11.92 -23.58
CA LEU A 56 8.87 12.51 -22.70
C LEU A 56 8.12 11.45 -21.89
N PHE A 57 7.73 10.35 -22.52
CA PHE A 57 7.06 9.25 -21.83
C PHE A 57 7.95 8.64 -20.74
N GLY A 58 9.23 8.39 -21.04
CA GLY A 58 10.21 7.88 -20.09
C GLY A 58 10.41 8.81 -18.89
N ILE A 59 10.46 10.13 -19.12
CA ILE A 59 10.56 11.13 -18.05
C ILE A 59 9.31 11.11 -17.16
N ILE A 60 8.11 11.14 -17.75
CA ILE A 60 6.84 11.12 -17.00
C ILE A 60 6.73 9.84 -16.18
N TYR A 61 7.05 8.69 -16.78
CA TYR A 61 7.03 7.40 -16.09
C TYR A 61 8.01 7.39 -14.91
N THR A 62 9.25 7.81 -15.14
CA THR A 62 10.29 7.87 -14.11
C THR A 62 9.90 8.80 -12.97
N GLN A 63 9.41 10.01 -13.28
CA GLN A 63 8.96 10.96 -12.27
C GLN A 63 7.80 10.41 -11.43
N LYS A 64 6.85 9.72 -12.05
CA LYS A 64 5.76 9.09 -11.32
C LYS A 64 6.29 8.04 -10.32
N GLN A 65 7.24 7.22 -10.73
CA GLN A 65 7.84 6.20 -9.86
C GLN A 65 8.64 6.83 -8.70
N ILE A 66 9.42 7.89 -8.98
CA ILE A 66 10.15 8.64 -7.95
C ILE A 66 9.17 9.20 -6.92
N LYS A 67 8.11 9.86 -7.36
CA LYS A 67 7.11 10.45 -6.47
C LYS A 67 6.42 9.40 -5.60
N LEU A 68 6.09 8.23 -6.17
CA LEU A 68 5.51 7.13 -5.40
C LEU A 68 6.48 6.64 -4.31
N ARG A 69 7.74 6.43 -4.66
CA ARG A 69 8.78 6.03 -3.70
C ARG A 69 8.98 7.06 -2.60
N GLU A 70 9.01 8.36 -2.93
CA GLU A 70 9.14 9.45 -1.95
C GLU A 70 7.97 9.47 -0.96
N ILE A 71 6.74 9.26 -1.43
CA ILE A 71 5.55 9.16 -0.57
C ILE A 71 5.66 7.94 0.35
N ASP A 72 6.05 6.79 -0.20
CA ASP A 72 6.21 5.56 0.59
C ASP A 72 7.30 5.72 1.65
N GLU A 73 8.47 6.28 1.28
CA GLU A 73 9.58 6.57 2.20
C GLU A 73 9.18 7.55 3.31
N ALA A 74 8.43 8.61 2.97
CA ALA A 74 7.98 9.60 3.94
C ALA A 74 7.08 9.00 5.02
N HIS A 75 6.27 7.98 4.68
CA HIS A 75 5.35 7.35 5.62
C HIS A 75 5.88 6.04 6.23
N ARG A 76 6.96 5.46 5.67
CA ARG A 76 7.49 4.15 6.07
C ARG A 76 7.85 4.08 7.55
N ASN A 77 8.55 5.09 8.06
CA ASN A 77 8.95 5.13 9.47
C ASN A 77 7.74 5.12 10.39
N LYS A 78 6.68 5.85 10.02
CA LYS A 78 5.46 5.87 10.82
C LYS A 78 4.70 4.55 10.75
N LYS A 79 4.59 3.94 9.57
CA LYS A 79 4.02 2.58 9.42
C LYS A 79 4.76 1.56 10.29
N ILE A 80 6.09 1.57 10.29
CA ILE A 80 6.91 0.70 11.14
C ILE A 80 6.59 0.92 12.62
N GLU A 81 6.51 2.18 13.08
CA GLU A 81 6.13 2.49 14.46
C GLU A 81 4.76 1.91 14.82
N VAL A 82 3.76 2.07 13.94
CA VAL A 82 2.40 1.55 14.15
C VAL A 82 2.38 0.02 14.18
N TYR A 83 3.10 -0.64 13.28
CA TYR A 83 3.13 -2.10 13.19
C TYR A 83 3.92 -2.71 14.34
N ASN A 84 4.96 -2.04 14.82
CA ASN A 84 5.67 -2.44 16.02
C ASN A 84 4.74 -2.46 17.25
N LYS A 85 3.78 -1.54 17.37
CA LYS A 85 2.78 -1.58 18.46
C LYS A 85 1.97 -2.88 18.43
N PHE A 86 1.53 -3.31 17.26
CA PHE A 86 0.81 -4.58 17.13
C PHE A 86 1.70 -5.79 17.47
N ILE A 87 2.94 -5.81 16.97
CA ILE A 87 3.90 -6.86 17.30
C ILE A 87 4.16 -6.92 18.81
N THR A 88 4.30 -5.79 19.49
CA THR A 88 4.47 -5.74 20.95
C THR A 88 3.23 -6.23 21.68
N ILE A 89 2.03 -5.88 21.22
CA ILE A 89 0.78 -6.39 21.80
C ILE A 89 0.73 -7.92 21.66
N SER A 90 0.95 -8.44 20.46
CA SER A 90 0.88 -9.88 20.21
C SER A 90 1.98 -10.66 20.93
N THR A 91 3.20 -10.16 21.02
CA THR A 91 4.28 -10.84 21.75
C THR A 91 4.09 -10.81 23.26
N ASN A 92 3.61 -9.70 23.85
CA ASN A 92 3.26 -9.68 25.28
C ASN A 92 2.11 -10.65 25.59
N MET A 93 1.16 -10.84 24.67
CA MET A 93 0.11 -11.85 24.83
C MET A 93 0.61 -13.29 24.68
N LEU A 94 1.53 -13.56 23.74
CA LEU A 94 2.05 -14.91 23.49
C LEU A 94 3.12 -15.35 24.49
N ALA A 95 3.98 -14.42 24.92
CA ALA A 95 5.21 -14.71 25.65
C ALA A 95 5.30 -14.02 27.01
N GLY A 96 4.32 -13.19 27.40
CA GLY A 96 4.33 -12.46 28.66
C GLY A 96 4.33 -13.35 29.90
N GLU A 97 3.82 -14.57 29.79
CA GLU A 97 3.83 -15.54 30.90
C GLU A 97 5.14 -16.34 30.99
N ASN A 98 6.06 -16.19 30.03
CA ASN A 98 7.32 -16.91 30.03
C ASN A 98 8.38 -16.21 30.91
N PRO A 99 8.75 -16.76 32.08
CA PRO A 99 9.70 -16.13 33.00
C PRO A 99 11.13 -16.07 32.45
N GLN A 100 11.42 -16.76 31.33
CA GLN A 100 12.75 -16.80 30.71
C GLN A 100 13.03 -15.62 29.77
N ILE A 101 12.03 -14.79 29.46
CA ILE A 101 12.18 -13.65 28.55
C ILE A 101 12.16 -12.33 29.33
N PRO A 102 13.35 -11.80 29.72
CA PRO A 102 13.42 -10.58 30.51
C PRO A 102 12.89 -9.38 29.72
N GLY A 103 11.96 -8.64 30.33
CA GLY A 103 11.43 -7.38 29.78
C GLY A 103 10.09 -7.49 29.04
N ILE A 104 9.59 -8.71 28.81
CA ILE A 104 8.23 -8.95 28.29
C ILE A 104 7.34 -9.30 29.49
N LYS A 105 6.24 -8.58 29.66
CA LYS A 105 5.28 -8.81 30.74
C LYS A 105 3.87 -8.91 30.16
N PRO A 106 3.00 -9.73 30.75
CA PRO A 106 1.62 -9.79 30.30
C PRO A 106 0.96 -8.46 30.65
N TYR A 107 0.18 -7.92 29.71
CA TYR A 107 -0.62 -6.74 29.95
C TYR A 107 -1.75 -7.06 30.93
N THR A 108 -2.12 -6.08 31.75
CA THR A 108 -3.43 -6.10 32.40
C THR A 108 -4.54 -5.92 31.36
N ASP A 109 -5.78 -6.32 31.68
CA ASP A 109 -6.92 -6.16 30.77
C ASP A 109 -7.13 -4.69 30.33
N GLU A 110 -6.94 -3.75 31.26
CA GLU A 110 -7.06 -2.31 31.03
C GLU A 110 -5.95 -1.80 30.08
N GLU A 111 -4.70 -2.20 30.33
CA GLU A 111 -3.57 -1.85 29.45
C GLU A 111 -3.74 -2.44 28.05
N LEU A 112 -4.24 -3.67 27.94
CA LEU A 112 -4.45 -4.33 26.65
C LEU A 112 -5.49 -3.58 25.82
N VAL A 113 -6.64 -3.23 26.43
CA VAL A 113 -7.70 -2.47 25.75
C VAL A 113 -7.19 -1.10 25.31
N GLU A 114 -6.46 -0.39 26.17
CA GLU A 114 -5.88 0.91 25.83
C GLU A 114 -4.92 0.81 24.65
N ASN A 115 -3.98 -0.15 24.69
CA ASN A 115 -2.97 -0.32 23.65
C ASN A 115 -3.58 -0.72 22.31
N ILE A 116 -4.58 -1.63 22.31
CA ILE A 116 -5.33 -1.99 21.11
C ILE A 116 -6.07 -0.78 20.53
N PHE A 117 -6.71 0.03 21.38
CA PHE A 117 -7.42 1.22 20.92
C PHE A 117 -6.48 2.24 20.27
N ARG A 118 -5.35 2.54 20.92
CA ARG A 118 -4.30 3.43 20.36
C ARG A 118 -3.74 2.90 19.05
N PHE A 119 -3.45 1.60 18.98
CA PHE A 119 -3.02 0.95 17.74
C PHE A 119 -4.05 1.14 16.61
N LYS A 120 -5.34 0.93 16.87
CA LYS A 120 -6.39 1.13 15.86
C LYS A 120 -6.51 2.59 15.41
N GLN A 121 -6.36 3.55 16.31
CA GLN A 121 -6.34 4.98 15.94
C GLN A 121 -5.19 5.30 14.99
N ASP A 122 -4.00 4.80 15.28
CA ASP A 122 -2.84 4.99 14.42
C ASP A 122 -2.99 4.25 13.07
N LEU A 123 -3.57 3.04 13.10
CA LEU A 123 -3.84 2.24 11.91
C LEU A 123 -4.82 2.94 10.96
N LEU A 124 -5.83 3.65 11.47
CA LEU A 124 -6.75 4.42 10.63
C LEU A 124 -6.05 5.48 9.79
N LEU A 125 -4.95 6.05 10.31
CA LEU A 125 -4.20 7.11 9.63
C LEU A 125 -3.08 6.56 8.74
N TRP A 126 -2.39 5.50 9.17
CA TRP A 126 -1.16 5.03 8.53
C TRP A 126 -1.25 3.61 7.95
N GLY A 127 -2.29 2.86 8.30
CA GLY A 127 -2.51 1.50 7.82
C GLY A 127 -2.94 1.48 6.36
N SER A 128 -2.37 0.57 5.57
CA SER A 128 -2.87 0.36 4.21
C SER A 128 -4.15 -0.46 4.18
N PRO A 129 -4.89 -0.41 3.05
CA PRO A 129 -6.13 -1.17 2.91
C PRO A 129 -5.95 -2.66 3.20
N LYS A 130 -4.81 -3.25 2.84
CA LYS A 130 -4.52 -4.67 3.04
C LYS A 130 -4.38 -5.01 4.54
N VAL A 131 -3.67 -4.18 5.30
CA VAL A 131 -3.50 -4.38 6.75
C VAL A 131 -4.82 -4.20 7.48
N ILE A 132 -5.60 -3.17 7.11
CA ILE A 132 -6.93 -2.93 7.69
C ILE A 132 -7.85 -4.14 7.44
N GLN A 133 -7.87 -4.69 6.24
CA GLN A 133 -8.67 -5.88 5.92
C GLN A 133 -8.24 -7.10 6.72
N ALA A 134 -6.93 -7.33 6.89
CA ALA A 134 -6.41 -8.45 7.69
C ALA A 134 -6.87 -8.35 9.15
N ILE A 135 -6.87 -7.16 9.74
CA ILE A 135 -7.32 -6.93 11.12
C ILE A 135 -8.83 -7.10 11.25
N LEU A 136 -9.62 -6.59 10.30
CA LEU A 136 -11.07 -6.81 10.29
C LEU A 136 -11.41 -8.30 10.16
N LEU A 137 -10.63 -9.06 9.39
CA LEU A 137 -10.80 -10.50 9.25
C LEU A 137 -10.46 -11.22 10.58
N PHE A 138 -9.37 -10.83 11.23
CA PHE A 138 -9.02 -11.32 12.57
C PHE A 138 -10.14 -11.06 13.57
N GLU A 139 -10.70 -9.84 13.62
CA GLU A 139 -11.80 -9.51 14.54
C GLU A 139 -13.03 -10.39 14.30
N ARG A 140 -13.38 -10.65 13.04
CA ARG A 140 -14.49 -11.54 12.67
C ARG A 140 -14.24 -12.98 13.09
N ASN A 141 -13.01 -13.45 12.90
CA ASN A 141 -12.62 -14.84 13.13
C ASN A 141 -12.20 -15.12 14.57
N SER A 142 -11.92 -14.10 15.38
CA SER A 142 -11.41 -14.22 16.76
C SER A 142 -12.31 -15.02 17.70
N LYS A 143 -13.60 -15.19 17.36
CA LYS A 143 -14.54 -16.05 18.10
C LYS A 143 -14.27 -17.53 17.89
N ASN A 144 -13.63 -17.91 16.79
CA ASN A 144 -13.19 -19.28 16.53
C ASN A 144 -11.68 -19.38 16.78
N LYS A 145 -11.33 -20.09 17.86
CA LYS A 145 -9.94 -20.28 18.30
C LYS A 145 -9.04 -20.90 17.22
N GLU A 146 -9.60 -21.71 16.33
CA GLU A 146 -8.90 -22.37 15.22
C GLU A 146 -8.23 -21.37 14.27
N PHE A 147 -8.89 -20.25 13.98
CA PHE A 147 -8.43 -19.27 13.00
C PHE A 147 -7.62 -18.11 13.59
N VAL A 148 -7.45 -18.06 14.91
CA VAL A 148 -6.77 -16.94 15.59
C VAL A 148 -5.32 -16.85 15.14
N LEU A 149 -4.58 -17.97 15.17
CA LEU A 149 -3.17 -18.00 14.76
C LEU A 149 -3.03 -17.69 13.28
N GLU A 150 -3.87 -18.26 12.42
CA GLU A 150 -3.79 -18.00 10.99
C GLU A 150 -4.03 -16.51 10.69
N SER A 151 -5.02 -15.92 11.36
CA SER A 151 -5.36 -14.52 11.21
C SER A 151 -4.24 -13.59 11.68
N VAL A 152 -3.56 -13.90 12.80
CA VAL A 152 -2.39 -13.14 13.26
C VAL A 152 -1.23 -13.24 12.26
N ASN A 153 -0.98 -14.42 11.70
CA ASN A 153 0.05 -14.63 10.68
C ASN A 153 -0.24 -13.80 9.42
N ASN A 154 -1.50 -13.75 9.01
CA ASN A 154 -1.95 -12.96 7.87
C ASN A 154 -1.83 -11.45 8.12
N ILE A 155 -2.06 -10.99 9.36
CA ILE A 155 -1.77 -9.60 9.75
C ILE A 155 -0.27 -9.29 9.59
N TYR A 156 0.62 -10.17 10.08
CA TYR A 156 2.06 -9.97 9.93
C TYR A 156 2.49 -9.96 8.46
N LYS A 157 1.99 -10.87 7.62
CA LYS A 157 2.24 -10.87 6.17
C LYS A 157 1.78 -9.54 5.55
N ALA A 158 0.57 -9.07 5.87
CA ALA A 158 0.06 -7.80 5.36
C ALA A 158 0.92 -6.60 5.77
N MET A 159 1.35 -6.52 7.03
CA MET A 159 2.22 -5.44 7.54
C MET A 159 3.60 -5.45 6.85
N ARG A 160 4.19 -6.63 6.69
CA ARG A 160 5.48 -6.81 5.99
C ARG A 160 5.38 -6.35 4.55
N GLU A 161 4.33 -6.74 3.85
CA GLU A 161 4.10 -6.33 2.47
C GLU A 161 3.88 -4.82 2.35
N ASP A 162 3.17 -4.23 3.31
CA ASP A 162 2.90 -2.79 3.28
C ASP A 162 4.15 -1.91 3.47
N ILE A 163 5.18 -2.44 4.12
CA ILE A 163 6.50 -1.79 4.19
C ILE A 163 7.41 -2.21 3.04
N GLY A 164 6.98 -3.05 2.11
CA GLY A 164 7.74 -3.44 0.92
C GLY A 164 8.57 -4.72 1.06
N LEU A 165 8.27 -5.57 2.03
CA LEU A 165 8.86 -6.92 2.11
C LEU A 165 8.03 -7.92 1.30
N ASN A 166 8.71 -8.87 0.67
CA ASN A 166 8.06 -9.99 0.01
C ASN A 166 7.77 -11.12 1.03
N ASN A 167 6.65 -11.82 0.82
CA ASN A 167 6.24 -12.97 1.62
C ASN A 167 6.12 -14.27 0.79
N SER A 168 6.51 -14.28 -0.50
CA SER A 168 6.31 -15.43 -1.39
C SER A 168 7.01 -16.72 -0.94
N GLU A 169 8.09 -16.59 -0.18
CA GLU A 169 8.85 -17.74 0.35
C GLU A 169 8.34 -18.20 1.72
N LEU A 170 7.42 -17.44 2.34
CA LEU A 170 6.92 -17.74 3.67
C LEU A 170 5.73 -18.69 3.60
N LYS A 171 5.87 -19.86 4.23
CA LYS A 171 4.79 -20.83 4.39
C LYS A 171 3.77 -20.35 5.43
N ASP A 172 2.76 -21.17 5.67
CA ASP A 172 1.74 -20.85 6.65
C ASP A 172 2.31 -20.89 8.07
N PHE A 173 1.84 -19.96 8.91
CA PHE A 173 2.22 -19.81 10.32
C PHE A 173 3.71 -19.52 10.62
N GLU A 174 4.61 -19.49 9.63
CA GLU A 174 6.06 -19.30 9.85
C GLU A 174 6.41 -18.03 10.63
N LEU A 175 5.67 -16.93 10.44
CA LEU A 175 5.93 -15.69 11.16
C LEU A 175 5.54 -15.77 12.65
N ILE A 176 4.60 -16.64 12.99
CA ILE A 176 4.21 -16.89 14.38
C ILE A 176 5.18 -17.87 15.05
N LYS A 177 5.63 -18.89 14.31
CA LYS A 177 6.57 -19.90 14.82
C LYS A 177 7.85 -19.30 15.40
N ILE A 178 8.26 -18.11 14.94
CA ILE A 178 9.41 -17.36 15.47
C ILE A 178 9.28 -17.05 16.98
N PHE A 179 8.05 -16.93 17.48
CA PHE A 179 7.76 -16.57 18.88
C PHE A 179 7.45 -17.77 19.76
N LEU A 180 7.44 -18.99 19.22
CA LEU A 180 7.16 -20.21 19.98
C LEU A 180 8.44 -20.79 20.57
N SER A 181 8.30 -21.44 21.72
CA SER A 181 9.37 -22.23 22.32
C SER A 181 9.72 -23.45 21.46
N ASP A 182 8.70 -24.07 20.85
CA ASP A 182 8.83 -25.17 19.89
C ASP A 182 8.10 -24.82 18.58
N PRO A 183 8.82 -24.57 17.47
CA PRO A 183 8.20 -24.28 16.17
C PRO A 183 7.31 -25.39 15.60
N GLU A 184 7.53 -26.65 16.00
CA GLU A 184 6.75 -27.81 15.52
C GLU A 184 5.41 -27.96 16.26
N GLU A 185 5.22 -27.25 17.38
CA GLU A 185 3.99 -27.30 18.18
C GLU A 185 2.75 -26.96 17.35
N ILE A 186 2.82 -25.93 16.50
CA ILE A 186 1.74 -25.56 15.59
C ILE A 186 1.46 -26.64 14.52
N ASP A 187 2.48 -27.35 14.05
CA ASP A 187 2.30 -28.39 13.02
C ASP A 187 1.51 -29.59 13.56
N SER A 188 1.52 -29.81 14.87
CA SER A 188 0.69 -30.80 15.55
C SER A 188 -0.78 -30.36 15.69
N LEU A 189 -1.02 -29.06 15.88
CA LEU A 189 -2.36 -28.48 16.04
C LEU A 189 -3.14 -28.41 14.72
N ILE A 190 -2.44 -28.30 13.58
CA ILE A 190 -3.06 -28.21 12.24
C ILE A 190 -3.40 -29.61 11.67
N LYS A 191 -2.76 -30.68 12.15
CA LYS A 191 -2.97 -32.06 11.67
C LYS A 191 -4.17 -32.77 12.30
N THR A 192 -4.91 -32.10 13.20
CA THR A 192 -6.08 -32.65 13.89
C THR A 192 -7.35 -32.02 13.35
#